data_AF-A0A428QEC5-F1
#
_entry.id   AF-A0A428QEC5-F1
#
_cell.length_a   1.000
_cell.length_b   1.000
_cell.length_c   1.000
_cell.angle_alpha   90.00
_cell.angle_beta   90.00
_cell.angle_gamma   90.00
#
_symmetry.space_group_name_H-M   'P 1'
#
loop_
_entity.id
_entity.type
_entity.pdbx_description
1 polymer ?
#
loop_
_entity_poly.entity_id
_entity_poly.type
_entity_poly.pdbx_seq_one_letter_code
_entity_poly.pdbx_strand_id
1 'polypeptide(L)'
;MTTSVTFMQLFLASLAVGQQVFLPAEGPTTRPQCKASTKTTEPKYTYTPFSYTQTDTVRYASSVPSPTTTTTYAAPPESLTTLLPSLSFTTWGKWDPNATTKASDTDDPYGQAAWTALWEHANPPNFTETALYSTTVSPTPIPSDELVLPPRDYFGPSDCYNFPKNFSFGVASSASQIEGATAEEGKSPSLMDILVRDARPKSYVTNEHYYYYKQDIERVAAMGAKHFSFSIAWTRILPFALPGTPVNQEGIDHYNDVINFILEKGMVPEVTLIHFDTPLQFFGSNLSVAADPPLIGYVNGGYQNETFQDAFVHYAKVAMTHFADRVPIWFTFNEPLLYSYNAKSVYNVVKAHARVYRWYKEELKGSGKISIKFNNNFGVPRDPKSEVDVYAADHFNSIQLGPFCNPIFLGQDYPDSFKQTFEDYVPLSKEDLDYMGGTADFLGIDPYTATVIAPPVEDDKESILDCAGNSSSTYRPYCVNQTTTNVFGWDIGYRSQSYGYITPTYLRSYLNYLHNTWRTPVAITEFGFPVFGEADKQLVDQVFDTPRSIYYLSFMSEVLKAIWEDGVEVVGAYSWSFADNWEFGDYDAHFGIQTVNRTTQERRYKKSFFDLVDFMKARGVE
;
A
#
# COMPACT_ATOMS: atom_id res chain seq x y z
N MET A 1 41.18 8.20 69.83
CA MET A 1 40.60 9.48 70.29
C MET A 1 40.42 10.32 69.04
N THR A 2 39.25 10.74 68.57
CA THR A 2 37.84 10.69 69.01
C THR A 2 37.12 11.42 67.86
N THR A 3 36.21 10.75 67.12
CA THR A 3 34.73 11.03 67.05
C THR A 3 34.35 12.44 66.57
N SER A 4 33.34 12.71 65.72
CA SER A 4 32.20 11.98 65.12
C SER A 4 31.61 12.87 63.99
N VAL A 5 31.19 12.36 62.82
CA VAL A 5 29.82 11.92 62.39
C VAL A 5 28.74 13.02 62.49
N THR A 6 28.02 13.43 61.43
CA THR A 6 26.67 12.92 60.99
C THR A 6 26.26 13.66 59.68
N PHE A 7 26.05 13.01 58.50
CA PHE A 7 24.80 12.50 57.88
C PHE A 7 23.75 13.61 57.55
N MET A 8 23.03 13.71 56.41
CA MET A 8 22.59 12.77 55.36
C MET A 8 21.82 13.53 54.22
N GLN A 9 21.59 12.84 53.09
CA GLN A 9 20.57 13.02 52.02
C GLN A 9 20.90 14.01 50.88
N LEU A 10 20.76 13.72 49.57
CA LEU A 10 20.03 12.66 48.85
C LEU A 10 20.67 12.43 47.44
N PHE A 11 20.88 11.15 47.07
CA PHE A 11 21.14 10.61 45.72
C PHE A 11 19.88 10.80 44.82
N LEU A 12 19.84 10.74 43.48
CA LEU A 12 20.64 10.11 42.43
C LEU A 12 20.59 11.02 41.17
N ALA A 13 21.73 11.32 40.56
CA ALA A 13 21.79 11.62 39.14
C ALA A 13 22.39 10.39 38.45
N SER A 14 21.54 9.56 37.83
CA SER A 14 22.01 8.54 36.90
C SER A 14 22.50 9.25 35.64
N LEU A 15 23.79 9.60 35.60
CA LEU A 15 24.49 9.87 34.36
C LEU A 15 24.57 8.55 33.59
N ALA A 16 23.57 8.31 32.75
CA ALA A 16 23.69 7.33 31.69
C ALA A 16 24.70 7.88 30.69
N VAL A 17 25.98 7.56 30.87
CA VAL A 17 27.00 7.76 29.86
C VAL A 17 26.72 6.73 28.76
N GLY A 18 25.81 7.08 27.85
CA GLY A 18 25.63 6.40 26.58
C GLY A 18 26.83 6.70 25.70
N GLN A 19 27.96 6.06 25.98
CA GLN A 19 29.07 6.02 25.04
C GLN A 19 28.57 5.23 23.84
N GLN A 20 28.17 5.93 22.76
CA GLN A 20 27.94 5.28 21.48
C GLN A 20 29.33 4.84 21.02
N VAL A 21 29.63 3.58 21.33
CA VAL A 21 30.84 2.94 20.88
C VAL A 21 30.63 2.69 19.39
N PHE A 22 30.96 3.67 18.56
CA PHE A 22 31.50 3.30 17.26
C PHE A 22 32.75 2.51 17.58
N LEU A 23 32.70 1.20 17.36
CA LEU A 23 33.93 0.43 17.26
C LEU A 23 34.50 0.81 15.89
N PRO A 24 35.54 1.67 15.79
CA PRO A 24 36.27 1.76 14.54
C PRO A 24 36.73 0.34 14.20
N ALA A 25 36.13 -0.25 13.17
CA ALA A 25 36.58 -1.51 12.63
C ALA A 25 37.76 -1.21 11.72
N GLU A 26 38.98 -1.29 12.25
CA GLU A 26 40.18 -1.29 11.42
C GLU A 26 40.37 -2.68 10.82
N GLY A 27 40.48 -2.75 9.49
CA GLY A 27 40.76 -3.98 8.76
C GLY A 27 39.52 -4.69 8.19
N PRO A 28 39.73 -5.82 7.50
CA PRO A 28 38.66 -6.56 6.85
C PRO A 28 37.68 -7.14 7.88
N THR A 29 36.41 -7.26 7.49
CA THR A 29 35.37 -7.90 8.30
C THR A 29 35.85 -9.27 8.78
N THR A 30 35.80 -9.49 10.10
CA THR A 30 36.07 -10.80 10.68
C THR A 30 35.09 -11.81 10.07
N ARG A 31 35.50 -13.07 9.93
CA ARG A 31 34.62 -14.16 9.46
C ARG A 31 34.11 -14.94 10.68
N PRO A 32 33.14 -14.43 11.46
CA PRO A 32 32.69 -15.05 12.71
C PRO A 32 32.14 -16.47 12.52
N GLN A 33 31.65 -16.79 11.32
CA GLN A 33 31.26 -18.13 10.90
C GLN A 33 32.45 -19.10 10.73
N CYS A 34 33.67 -18.60 10.58
CA CYS A 34 34.90 -19.38 10.56
C CYS A 34 35.44 -19.55 11.99
N LYS A 35 34.77 -20.37 12.82
CA LYS A 35 35.20 -20.66 14.21
C LYS A 35 36.48 -21.51 14.31
N ALA A 36 37.07 -21.93 13.19
CA ALA A 36 38.33 -22.66 13.19
C ALA A 36 39.49 -21.66 13.14
N SER A 37 40.42 -21.79 14.09
CA SER A 37 41.82 -21.36 13.89
C SER A 37 42.21 -21.82 12.49
N THR A 38 42.49 -20.87 11.62
CA THR A 38 43.13 -21.14 10.33
C THR A 38 44.48 -21.77 10.67
N LYS A 39 44.52 -23.10 10.74
CA LYS A 39 45.77 -23.81 10.57
C LYS A 39 46.31 -23.32 9.24
N THR A 40 47.36 -22.50 9.30
CA THR A 40 48.26 -22.18 8.19
C THR A 40 48.98 -23.46 7.78
N THR A 41 48.22 -24.45 7.32
CA THR A 41 48.73 -25.53 6.52
C THR A 41 48.72 -25.03 5.10
N GLU A 42 49.88 -25.05 4.45
CA GLU A 42 49.94 -24.87 3.00
C GLU A 42 48.92 -25.79 2.31
N PRO A 43 48.21 -25.30 1.29
CA PRO A 43 47.24 -26.12 0.57
C PRO A 43 47.90 -27.38 0.02
N LYS A 44 47.31 -28.55 0.31
CA LYS A 44 47.71 -29.80 -0.34
C LYS A 44 46.98 -29.92 -1.66
N TYR A 45 47.73 -29.91 -2.75
CA TYR A 45 47.19 -30.09 -4.10
C TYR A 45 47.11 -31.58 -4.43
N THR A 46 45.95 -32.01 -4.93
CA THR A 46 45.74 -33.36 -5.45
C THR A 46 45.06 -33.26 -6.80
N TYR A 47 45.43 -34.13 -7.74
CA TYR A 47 44.82 -34.20 -9.06
C TYR A 47 43.76 -35.30 -9.06
N THR A 48 42.51 -34.93 -9.32
CA THR A 48 41.40 -35.85 -9.53
C THR A 48 40.95 -35.78 -10.99
N PRO A 49 40.46 -36.87 -11.59
CA PRO A 49 39.78 -36.80 -12.88
C PRO A 49 38.62 -35.79 -12.84
N PHE A 50 38.33 -35.15 -13.98
CA PHE A 50 37.16 -34.30 -14.10
C PHE A 50 35.89 -35.13 -13.88
N SER A 51 35.07 -34.72 -12.93
CA SER A 51 33.73 -35.26 -12.68
C SER A 51 32.75 -34.11 -12.58
N TYR A 52 31.64 -34.20 -13.29
CA TYR A 52 30.55 -33.24 -13.22
C TYR A 52 29.28 -33.94 -12.72
N THR A 53 28.69 -33.41 -11.65
CA THR A 53 27.37 -33.81 -11.18
C THR A 53 26.43 -32.66 -11.50
N GLN A 54 25.28 -32.94 -12.08
CA GLN A 54 24.23 -31.94 -12.26
C GLN A 54 23.85 -31.38 -10.90
N THR A 55 24.08 -30.08 -10.69
CA THR A 55 23.85 -29.40 -9.42
C THR A 55 22.40 -28.94 -9.24
N ASP A 56 21.62 -28.93 -10.33
CA ASP A 56 20.30 -28.34 -10.36
C ASP A 56 19.25 -29.38 -9.96
N THR A 57 18.61 -29.18 -8.83
CA THR A 57 17.37 -29.90 -8.46
C THR A 57 16.18 -29.10 -8.97
N VAL A 58 15.31 -29.71 -9.77
CA VAL A 58 14.08 -29.06 -10.23
C VAL A 58 13.09 -28.97 -9.07
N ARG A 59 12.74 -27.74 -8.68
CA ARG A 59 11.70 -27.43 -7.69
C ARG A 59 10.60 -26.65 -8.39
N TYR A 60 9.37 -26.79 -7.90
CA TYR A 60 8.19 -26.13 -8.48
C TYR A 60 7.50 -25.24 -7.46
N ALA A 61 6.95 -24.12 -7.92
CA ALA A 61 5.95 -23.39 -7.16
C ALA A 61 4.75 -24.31 -6.92
N SER A 62 4.06 -24.12 -5.80
CA SER A 62 2.90 -24.95 -5.45
C SER A 62 1.67 -24.08 -5.45
N SER A 63 0.67 -24.47 -6.23
CA SER A 63 -0.58 -23.74 -6.34
C SER A 63 -1.33 -23.70 -5.00
N VAL A 64 -2.11 -22.65 -4.80
CA VAL A 64 -3.13 -22.60 -3.75
C VAL A 64 -4.06 -23.82 -3.91
N PRO A 65 -4.34 -24.57 -2.83
CA PRO A 65 -5.24 -25.71 -2.92
C PRO A 65 -6.67 -25.26 -3.19
N SER A 66 -7.45 -26.11 -3.86
CA SER A 66 -8.88 -25.86 -4.05
C SER A 66 -9.59 -25.63 -2.70
N PRO A 67 -10.57 -24.72 -2.63
CA PRO A 67 -11.26 -24.41 -1.39
C PRO A 67 -12.02 -25.64 -0.87
N THR A 68 -11.87 -25.96 0.42
CA THR A 68 -12.59 -27.08 1.06
C THR A 68 -13.83 -26.62 1.84
N THR A 69 -13.91 -25.34 2.16
CA THR A 69 -14.97 -24.76 2.98
C THR A 69 -15.27 -23.34 2.54
N THR A 70 -16.54 -22.95 2.58
CA THR A 70 -16.98 -21.56 2.41
C THR A 70 -17.15 -20.92 3.78
N THR A 71 -16.58 -19.74 3.98
CA THR A 71 -16.79 -18.91 5.18
C THR A 71 -17.49 -17.64 4.77
N THR A 72 -18.52 -17.26 5.53
CA THR A 72 -19.24 -16.01 5.30
C THR A 72 -18.93 -14.99 6.39
N TYR A 73 -18.85 -13.71 6.01
CA TYR A 73 -18.45 -12.62 6.90
C TYR A 73 -19.58 -11.61 7.15
N ALA A 74 -20.71 -11.73 6.46
CA ALA A 74 -21.92 -10.97 6.69
C ALA A 74 -23.14 -11.78 6.23
N ALA A 75 -24.34 -11.27 6.45
CA ALA A 75 -25.55 -11.86 5.87
C ALA A 75 -25.52 -11.73 4.33
N PRO A 76 -26.17 -12.65 3.58
CA PRO A 76 -26.14 -12.61 2.13
C PRO A 76 -26.84 -11.34 1.59
N PRO A 77 -26.41 -10.80 0.43
CA PRO A 77 -26.88 -9.51 -0.09
C PRO A 77 -28.40 -9.37 -0.18
N GLU A 78 -29.11 -10.43 -0.55
CA GLU A 78 -30.58 -10.40 -0.70
C GLU A 78 -31.30 -10.10 0.62
N SER A 79 -30.68 -10.46 1.75
CA SER A 79 -31.21 -10.23 3.10
C SER A 79 -30.91 -8.83 3.64
N LEU A 80 -30.00 -8.09 3.01
CA LEU A 80 -29.50 -6.78 3.47
C LEU A 80 -30.20 -5.59 2.82
N THR A 81 -31.13 -5.84 1.89
CA THR A 81 -31.86 -4.81 1.13
C THR A 81 -32.57 -3.77 2.01
N THR A 82 -32.94 -4.13 3.23
CA THR A 82 -33.58 -3.21 4.20
C THR A 82 -32.62 -2.20 4.83
N LEU A 83 -31.30 -2.45 4.81
CA LEU A 83 -30.29 -1.54 5.35
C LEU A 83 -30.03 -0.33 4.43
N LEU A 84 -30.38 -0.46 3.15
CA LEU A 84 -30.25 0.59 2.14
C LEU A 84 -31.60 0.78 1.42
N PRO A 85 -32.62 1.28 2.12
CA PRO A 85 -33.90 1.55 1.50
C PRO A 85 -33.72 2.61 0.40
N SER A 86 -34.34 2.40 -0.76
CA SER A 86 -34.33 3.30 -1.92
C SER A 86 -33.14 3.19 -2.89
N LEU A 87 -32.39 2.07 -2.89
CA LEU A 87 -31.49 1.80 -4.01
C LEU A 87 -32.28 1.50 -5.29
N SER A 88 -31.92 2.19 -6.36
CA SER A 88 -32.30 1.84 -7.72
C SER A 88 -31.06 1.35 -8.48
N PHE A 89 -31.28 0.46 -9.44
CA PHE A 89 -30.23 -0.11 -10.27
C PHE A 89 -30.50 0.27 -11.72
N THR A 90 -29.44 0.56 -12.45
CA THR A 90 -29.49 0.80 -13.90
C THR A 90 -28.17 0.36 -14.52
N THR A 91 -28.11 0.45 -15.84
CA THR A 91 -26.93 0.17 -16.66
C THR A 91 -26.70 1.36 -17.58
N TRP A 92 -25.45 1.59 -17.95
CA TRP A 92 -25.09 2.62 -18.92
C TRP A 92 -24.20 2.01 -19.98
N GLY A 93 -24.20 2.61 -21.17
CA GLY A 93 -23.35 2.15 -22.25
C GLY A 93 -21.89 2.52 -22.05
N LYS A 94 -21.22 2.74 -23.18
CA LYS A 94 -19.86 3.24 -23.25
C LYS A 94 -19.82 4.69 -23.72
N TRP A 95 -18.76 5.40 -23.34
CA TRP A 95 -18.51 6.75 -23.83
C TRP A 95 -17.43 6.72 -24.91
N ASP A 96 -17.75 7.30 -26.06
CA ASP A 96 -16.82 7.50 -27.17
C ASP A 96 -16.84 8.99 -27.55
N PRO A 97 -15.72 9.72 -27.42
CA PRO A 97 -15.65 11.15 -27.78
C PRO A 97 -15.93 11.41 -29.26
N ASN A 98 -15.87 10.40 -30.13
CA ASN A 98 -16.13 10.49 -31.56
C ASN A 98 -17.54 10.01 -31.95
N ALA A 99 -18.39 9.63 -30.98
CA ALA A 99 -19.73 9.17 -31.26
C ALA A 99 -20.58 10.25 -31.96
N THR A 100 -21.26 9.88 -33.05
CA THR A 100 -22.13 10.80 -33.79
C THR A 100 -23.57 10.84 -33.27
N THR A 101 -23.96 9.84 -32.47
CA THR A 101 -25.30 9.72 -31.88
C THR A 101 -25.30 10.27 -30.47
N LYS A 102 -26.26 11.15 -30.16
CA LYS A 102 -26.48 11.65 -28.80
C LYS A 102 -27.59 10.87 -28.12
N ALA A 103 -27.45 10.63 -26.82
CA ALA A 103 -28.50 10.06 -26.01
C ALA A 103 -29.74 10.99 -25.99
N SER A 104 -30.93 10.39 -26.00
CA SER A 104 -32.20 11.12 -26.14
C SER A 104 -32.99 11.24 -24.82
N ASP A 105 -32.51 10.63 -23.75
CA ASP A 105 -33.14 10.56 -22.43
C ASP A 105 -32.81 11.79 -21.56
N THR A 106 -32.89 13.00 -22.13
CA THR A 106 -32.49 14.26 -21.47
C THR A 106 -33.37 14.65 -20.28
N ASP A 107 -34.53 14.03 -20.12
CA ASP A 107 -35.44 14.26 -18.99
C ASP A 107 -35.11 13.36 -17.78
N ASP A 108 -34.29 12.31 -17.97
CA ASP A 108 -33.81 11.45 -16.88
C ASP A 108 -32.54 12.05 -16.26
N PRO A 109 -32.57 12.51 -14.99
CA PRO A 109 -31.41 13.11 -14.34
C PRO A 109 -30.22 12.14 -14.18
N TYR A 110 -30.44 10.84 -14.35
CA TYR A 110 -29.43 9.79 -14.27
C TYR A 110 -29.36 8.93 -15.53
N GLY A 111 -30.00 9.38 -16.62
CA GLY A 111 -29.98 8.69 -17.91
C GLY A 111 -28.61 8.69 -18.58
N GLN A 112 -28.53 8.04 -19.74
CA GLN A 112 -27.35 7.99 -20.60
C GLN A 112 -26.86 9.40 -21.00
N ALA A 113 -27.76 10.35 -21.23
CA ALA A 113 -27.40 11.74 -21.51
C ALA A 113 -26.63 12.39 -20.33
N ALA A 114 -27.13 12.25 -19.10
CA ALA A 114 -26.51 12.80 -17.91
C ALA A 114 -25.15 12.14 -17.62
N TRP A 115 -25.07 10.81 -17.77
CA TRP A 115 -23.83 10.06 -17.62
C TRP A 115 -22.78 10.46 -18.68
N THR A 116 -23.20 10.62 -19.94
CA THR A 116 -22.34 11.11 -21.04
C THR A 116 -21.80 12.51 -20.74
N ALA A 117 -22.63 13.38 -20.17
CA ALA A 117 -22.21 14.74 -19.80
C ALA A 117 -21.09 14.76 -18.74
N LEU A 118 -20.99 13.76 -17.86
CA LEU A 118 -19.87 13.63 -16.93
C LEU A 118 -18.54 13.45 -17.68
N TRP A 119 -18.53 12.59 -18.69
CA TRP A 119 -17.35 12.35 -19.53
C TRP A 119 -17.01 13.56 -20.43
N GLU A 120 -18.02 14.19 -21.03
CA GLU A 120 -17.83 15.43 -21.80
C GLU A 120 -17.25 16.55 -20.91
N HIS A 121 -17.70 16.65 -19.66
CA HIS A 121 -17.17 17.61 -18.69
C HIS A 121 -15.73 17.29 -18.29
N ALA A 122 -15.42 16.01 -18.05
CA ALA A 122 -14.07 15.54 -17.72
C ALA A 122 -13.07 15.85 -18.85
N ASN A 123 -13.53 15.73 -20.10
CA ASN A 123 -12.75 15.96 -21.31
C ASN A 123 -11.32 15.36 -21.21
N PRO A 124 -11.21 14.03 -21.00
CA PRO A 124 -9.93 13.38 -20.81
C PRO A 124 -8.98 13.62 -22.01
N PRO A 125 -7.72 13.98 -21.77
CA PRO A 125 -6.78 14.37 -22.81
C PRO A 125 -6.37 13.20 -23.70
N ASN A 126 -6.53 13.35 -25.02
CA ASN A 126 -6.20 12.34 -26.03
C ASN A 126 -6.82 10.97 -25.76
N PHE A 127 -8.08 10.96 -25.32
CA PHE A 127 -8.79 9.72 -25.01
C PHE A 127 -8.81 8.78 -26.22
N THR A 128 -8.05 7.70 -26.12
CA THR A 128 -7.95 6.63 -27.11
C THR A 128 -7.91 5.32 -26.37
N GLU A 129 -8.95 4.53 -26.51
CA GLU A 129 -9.00 3.18 -25.96
C GLU A 129 -8.75 2.18 -27.09
N THR A 130 -7.66 1.44 -26.98
CA THR A 130 -7.29 0.36 -27.92
C THR A 130 -7.12 -0.93 -27.15
N ALA A 131 -8.18 -1.34 -26.45
CA ALA A 131 -8.22 -2.60 -25.73
C ALA A 131 -8.14 -3.78 -26.71
N LEU A 132 -7.39 -4.82 -26.34
CA LEU A 132 -7.36 -6.10 -27.06
C LEU A 132 -8.64 -6.90 -26.81
N TYR A 133 -9.25 -6.72 -25.64
CA TYR A 133 -10.45 -7.41 -25.21
C TYR A 133 -11.62 -6.46 -25.04
N SER A 134 -12.82 -6.96 -25.29
CA SER A 134 -14.08 -6.25 -25.05
C SER A 134 -15.08 -7.05 -24.20
N THR A 135 -14.64 -8.21 -23.70
CA THR A 135 -15.41 -9.12 -22.85
C THR A 135 -14.44 -9.93 -21.99
N THR A 136 -14.87 -10.37 -20.81
CA THR A 136 -14.06 -11.22 -19.93
C THR A 136 -13.50 -12.45 -20.64
N VAL A 137 -12.19 -12.66 -20.52
CA VAL A 137 -11.45 -13.75 -21.14
C VAL A 137 -11.50 -14.99 -20.25
N SER A 138 -11.69 -16.17 -20.85
CA SER A 138 -11.58 -17.44 -20.12
C SER A 138 -10.11 -17.74 -19.81
N PRO A 139 -9.78 -18.20 -18.59
CA PRO A 139 -8.40 -18.50 -18.23
C PRO A 139 -7.90 -19.74 -18.97
N THR A 140 -6.61 -19.75 -19.27
CA THR A 140 -5.88 -20.91 -19.79
C THR A 140 -5.03 -21.55 -18.68
N PRO A 141 -4.86 -22.89 -18.68
CA PRO A 141 -4.04 -23.57 -17.69
C PRO A 141 -2.58 -23.10 -17.71
N ILE A 142 -1.97 -22.95 -16.53
CA ILE A 142 -0.56 -22.57 -16.41
C ILE A 142 0.34 -23.78 -16.71
N PRO A 143 1.24 -23.71 -17.71
CA PRO A 143 2.18 -24.78 -18.00
C PRO A 143 3.10 -25.08 -16.80
N SER A 144 3.34 -26.36 -16.51
CA SER A 144 4.16 -26.75 -15.35
C SER A 144 5.63 -26.31 -15.45
N ASP A 145 6.14 -26.11 -16.66
CA ASP A 145 7.48 -25.58 -16.93
C ASP A 145 7.59 -24.08 -16.58
N GLU A 146 6.50 -23.31 -16.67
CA GLU A 146 6.46 -21.94 -16.15
C GLU A 146 6.59 -21.87 -14.62
N LEU A 147 6.33 -22.97 -13.91
CA LEU A 147 6.37 -23.02 -12.45
C LEU A 147 7.71 -23.54 -11.88
N VAL A 148 8.69 -23.80 -12.74
CA VAL A 148 10.03 -24.24 -12.31
C VAL A 148 10.77 -23.07 -11.66
N LEU A 149 11.25 -23.28 -10.43
CA LEU A 149 11.99 -22.26 -9.71
C LEU A 149 13.34 -21.97 -10.41
N PRO A 150 13.71 -20.68 -10.57
CA PRO A 150 15.02 -20.31 -11.06
C PRO A 150 16.12 -20.67 -10.06
N PRO A 151 17.40 -20.66 -10.49
CA PRO A 151 18.54 -20.80 -9.59
C PRO A 151 18.51 -19.76 -8.45
N ARG A 152 18.89 -20.18 -7.25
CA ARG A 152 19.00 -19.29 -6.09
C ARG A 152 20.19 -18.35 -6.24
N ASP A 153 20.07 -17.15 -5.67
CA ASP A 153 21.23 -16.29 -5.47
C ASP A 153 22.22 -16.95 -4.50
N TYR A 154 23.51 -16.63 -4.67
CA TYR A 154 24.58 -17.20 -3.85
C TYR A 154 24.46 -16.79 -2.37
N PHE A 155 24.04 -15.56 -2.12
CA PHE A 155 23.74 -15.05 -0.79
C PHE A 155 22.24 -15.09 -0.55
N GLY A 156 21.85 -15.55 0.63
CA GLY A 156 20.45 -15.60 1.03
C GLY A 156 20.27 -15.35 2.53
N PRO A 157 19.01 -15.27 2.98
CA PRO A 157 18.66 -15.10 4.39
C PRO A 157 19.31 -16.19 5.26
N SER A 158 19.83 -15.79 6.42
CA SER A 158 20.54 -16.67 7.35
C SER A 158 19.83 -16.82 8.70
N ASP A 159 18.68 -16.18 8.89
CA ASP A 159 17.82 -16.38 10.05
C ASP A 159 17.13 -17.77 10.03
N CYS A 160 16.64 -18.18 11.20
CA CYS A 160 15.98 -19.47 11.40
C CYS A 160 14.55 -19.33 11.95
N TYR A 161 13.89 -18.21 11.65
CA TYR A 161 12.56 -17.89 12.17
C TYR A 161 11.44 -18.35 11.24
N ASN A 162 10.28 -18.68 11.81
CA ASN A 162 9.05 -19.00 11.07
C ASN A 162 8.01 -17.90 11.27
N PHE A 163 7.11 -17.72 10.30
CA PHE A 163 5.97 -16.83 10.50
C PHE A 163 4.95 -17.45 11.48
N PRO A 164 4.17 -16.62 12.19
CA PRO A 164 3.02 -17.08 12.96
C PRO A 164 2.02 -17.86 12.07
N LYS A 165 1.34 -18.86 12.64
CA LYS A 165 0.45 -19.78 11.89
C LYS A 165 -0.62 -19.11 11.02
N ASN A 166 -1.09 -17.92 11.41
CA ASN A 166 -2.16 -17.19 10.73
C ASN A 166 -1.63 -15.94 10.00
N PHE A 167 -0.36 -15.90 9.64
CA PHE A 167 0.23 -14.78 8.92
C PHE A 167 -0.34 -14.72 7.49
N SER A 168 -0.96 -13.60 7.12
CA SER A 168 -1.51 -13.40 5.78
C SER A 168 -0.40 -13.08 4.79
N PHE A 169 -0.37 -13.77 3.65
CA PHE A 169 0.55 -13.46 2.56
C PHE A 169 -0.17 -13.47 1.22
N GLY A 170 0.13 -12.45 0.41
CA GLY A 170 -0.51 -12.29 -0.88
C GLY A 170 0.10 -11.20 -1.74
N VAL A 171 -0.68 -10.78 -2.72
CA VAL A 171 -0.34 -9.71 -3.65
C VAL A 171 -1.32 -8.56 -3.50
N ALA A 172 -0.88 -7.34 -3.85
CA ALA A 172 -1.71 -6.14 -3.85
C ALA A 172 -1.85 -5.54 -5.26
N SER A 173 -2.95 -4.81 -5.45
CA SER A 173 -3.31 -4.16 -6.71
C SER A 173 -4.35 -3.05 -6.53
N SER A 174 -4.52 -2.22 -7.55
CA SER A 174 -5.41 -1.05 -7.57
C SER A 174 -6.16 -0.99 -8.90
N ALA A 175 -7.48 -0.79 -8.84
CA ALA A 175 -8.39 -0.72 -9.98
C ALA A 175 -7.84 0.18 -11.09
N SER A 176 -7.58 1.45 -10.77
CA SER A 176 -7.11 2.44 -11.75
C SER A 176 -5.75 2.12 -12.37
N GLN A 177 -4.92 1.30 -11.72
CA GLN A 177 -3.58 0.96 -12.20
C GLN A 177 -3.55 -0.31 -13.06
N ILE A 178 -4.57 -1.18 -12.96
CA ILE A 178 -4.59 -2.49 -13.64
C ILE A 178 -5.79 -2.73 -14.55
N GLU A 179 -6.95 -2.11 -14.29
CA GLU A 179 -8.21 -2.51 -14.94
C GLU A 179 -8.28 -2.09 -16.41
N GLY A 180 -8.03 -0.81 -16.71
CA GLY A 180 -8.40 -0.22 -17.99
C GLY A 180 -9.93 -0.12 -18.11
N ALA A 181 -10.49 -0.33 -19.31
CA ALA A 181 -11.93 -0.27 -19.55
C ALA A 181 -12.53 1.04 -19.02
N THR A 182 -11.83 2.15 -19.24
CA THR A 182 -11.99 3.38 -18.44
C THR A 182 -13.38 4.00 -18.59
N ALA A 183 -14.00 3.86 -19.77
CA ALA A 183 -15.30 4.45 -20.09
C ALA A 183 -16.33 3.42 -20.58
N GLU A 184 -16.13 2.16 -20.20
CA GLU A 184 -16.99 1.02 -20.54
C GLU A 184 -17.95 0.69 -19.38
N GLU A 185 -19.07 0.05 -19.71
CA GLU A 185 -20.06 -0.51 -18.76
C GLU A 185 -20.44 0.46 -17.62
N GLY A 186 -20.72 1.70 -18.00
CA GLY A 186 -21.23 2.71 -17.07
C GLY A 186 -20.25 3.30 -16.06
N LYS A 187 -18.95 3.01 -16.14
CA LYS A 187 -17.95 3.71 -15.32
C LYS A 187 -17.98 5.23 -15.61
N SER A 188 -18.04 6.06 -14.57
CA SER A 188 -17.85 7.51 -14.71
C SER A 188 -16.39 7.94 -14.53
N PRO A 189 -16.03 9.19 -14.91
CA PRO A 189 -14.68 9.72 -14.74
C PRO A 189 -14.28 9.86 -13.26
N SER A 190 -13.03 9.53 -12.98
CA SER A 190 -12.36 9.72 -11.69
C SER A 190 -11.16 10.67 -11.84
N LEU A 191 -10.57 11.08 -10.71
CA LEU A 191 -9.32 11.83 -10.66
C LEU A 191 -8.22 11.15 -11.50
N MET A 192 -8.12 9.82 -11.45
CA MET A 192 -7.09 9.06 -12.17
C MET A 192 -7.19 9.19 -13.69
N ASP A 193 -8.41 9.39 -14.22
CA ASP A 193 -8.64 9.49 -15.66
C ASP A 193 -8.18 10.85 -16.24
N ILE A 194 -7.98 11.86 -15.38
CA ILE A 194 -7.54 13.21 -15.75
C ILE A 194 -6.24 13.67 -15.06
N LEU A 195 -5.68 12.87 -14.15
CA LEU A 195 -4.49 13.20 -13.36
C LEU A 195 -3.31 13.60 -14.26
N VAL A 196 -3.08 12.81 -15.31
CA VAL A 196 -1.97 13.00 -16.24
C VAL A 196 -2.46 13.76 -17.47
N ARG A 197 -2.17 15.06 -17.57
CA ARG A 197 -2.65 15.91 -18.68
C ARG A 197 -1.65 16.14 -19.83
N ASP A 198 -0.40 15.72 -19.64
CA ASP A 198 0.68 15.86 -20.62
C ASP A 198 0.81 14.62 -21.52
N ALA A 199 1.95 14.44 -22.19
CA ALA A 199 2.21 13.32 -23.10
C ALA A 199 2.50 11.98 -22.40
N ARG A 200 2.60 11.95 -21.07
CA ARG A 200 2.84 10.70 -20.33
C ARG A 200 1.70 9.69 -20.53
N PRO A 201 1.97 8.39 -20.37
CA PRO A 201 0.96 7.34 -20.47
C PRO A 201 -0.29 7.57 -19.61
N LYS A 202 -1.45 7.16 -20.12
CA LYS A 202 -2.75 7.26 -19.45
C LYS A 202 -3.20 5.90 -18.90
N SER A 203 -4.13 5.92 -17.97
CA SER A 203 -4.73 4.74 -17.33
C SER A 203 -5.87 4.09 -18.14
N TYR A 204 -6.04 4.44 -19.42
CA TYR A 204 -7.22 4.01 -20.20
C TYR A 204 -7.26 2.50 -20.49
N VAL A 205 -6.09 1.87 -20.67
CA VAL A 205 -5.97 0.44 -21.03
C VAL A 205 -5.24 -0.36 -19.93
N THR A 206 -4.11 0.14 -19.42
CA THR A 206 -3.31 -0.50 -18.35
C THR A 206 -2.93 -1.96 -18.63
N ASN A 207 -3.38 -2.89 -17.78
CA ASN A 207 -3.15 -4.32 -17.90
C ASN A 207 -4.36 -5.04 -18.51
N GLU A 208 -5.43 -4.32 -18.86
CA GLU A 208 -6.74 -4.88 -19.23
C GLU A 208 -7.26 -5.91 -18.22
N HIS A 209 -6.92 -5.75 -16.93
CA HIS A 209 -7.36 -6.67 -15.88
C HIS A 209 -8.89 -6.73 -15.80
N TYR A 210 -9.60 -5.68 -16.19
CA TYR A 210 -11.06 -5.68 -16.26
C TYR A 210 -11.62 -6.87 -17.07
N TYR A 211 -10.95 -7.23 -18.17
CA TYR A 211 -11.31 -8.38 -18.99
C TYR A 211 -10.44 -9.62 -18.70
N TYR A 212 -9.22 -9.42 -18.23
CA TYR A 212 -8.20 -10.47 -18.11
C TYR A 212 -8.03 -11.04 -16.69
N TYR A 213 -8.80 -10.57 -15.71
CA TYR A 213 -8.64 -10.93 -14.29
C TYR A 213 -8.66 -12.43 -14.02
N LYS A 214 -9.45 -13.22 -14.77
CA LYS A 214 -9.48 -14.68 -14.57
C LYS A 214 -8.13 -15.32 -14.85
N GLN A 215 -7.42 -14.86 -15.89
CA GLN A 215 -6.07 -15.36 -16.16
C GLN A 215 -5.06 -14.84 -15.13
N ASP A 216 -5.16 -13.59 -14.71
CA ASP A 216 -4.26 -13.01 -13.70
C ASP A 216 -4.40 -13.71 -12.34
N ILE A 217 -5.63 -13.98 -11.88
CA ILE A 217 -5.91 -14.70 -10.63
C ILE A 217 -5.44 -16.16 -10.73
N GLU A 218 -5.69 -16.84 -11.86
CA GLU A 218 -5.16 -18.20 -12.11
C GLU A 218 -3.63 -18.22 -11.96
N ARG A 219 -2.94 -17.23 -12.51
CA ARG A 219 -1.47 -17.14 -12.44
C ARG A 219 -0.97 -16.90 -11.01
N VAL A 220 -1.64 -16.05 -10.24
CA VAL A 220 -1.27 -15.80 -8.84
C VAL A 220 -1.55 -17.02 -7.97
N ALA A 221 -2.71 -17.68 -8.16
CA ALA A 221 -3.05 -18.92 -7.48
C ALA A 221 -2.03 -20.03 -7.77
N ALA A 222 -1.58 -20.17 -9.02
CA ALA A 222 -0.60 -21.19 -9.42
C ALA A 222 0.76 -21.04 -8.71
N MET A 223 1.12 -19.81 -8.29
CA MET A 223 2.33 -19.53 -7.55
C MET A 223 2.20 -19.76 -6.04
N GLY A 224 0.98 -19.96 -5.53
CA GLY A 224 0.73 -20.24 -4.11
C GLY A 224 0.52 -19.00 -3.24
N ALA A 225 0.38 -17.80 -3.81
CA ALA A 225 -0.03 -16.63 -3.05
C ALA A 225 -1.51 -16.76 -2.67
N LYS A 226 -1.85 -16.72 -1.38
CA LYS A 226 -3.19 -17.04 -0.89
C LYS A 226 -4.14 -15.84 -0.86
N HIS A 227 -3.63 -14.64 -0.62
CA HIS A 227 -4.44 -13.44 -0.55
C HIS A 227 -4.32 -12.59 -1.83
N PHE A 228 -5.43 -12.05 -2.31
CA PHE A 228 -5.49 -11.12 -3.44
C PHE A 228 -6.14 -9.82 -2.99
N SER A 229 -5.32 -8.80 -2.72
CA SER A 229 -5.78 -7.47 -2.37
C SER A 229 -6.00 -6.65 -3.66
N PHE A 230 -7.19 -6.09 -3.80
CA PHE A 230 -7.57 -5.23 -4.92
C PHE A 230 -8.45 -4.08 -4.44
N SER A 231 -8.61 -3.03 -5.25
CA SER A 231 -9.58 -1.96 -4.97
C SER A 231 -10.80 -2.06 -5.86
N ILE A 232 -11.92 -1.53 -5.38
CA ILE A 232 -13.14 -1.34 -6.18
C ILE A 232 -13.13 0.11 -6.67
N ALA A 233 -13.30 0.31 -7.97
CA ALA A 233 -13.46 1.64 -8.55
C ALA A 233 -14.83 2.20 -8.14
N TRP A 234 -14.84 3.23 -7.28
CA TRP A 234 -16.07 3.90 -6.84
C TRP A 234 -16.95 4.30 -8.02
N THR A 235 -16.35 4.87 -9.06
CA THR A 235 -17.06 5.33 -10.27
C THR A 235 -17.66 4.21 -11.11
N ARG A 236 -17.30 2.93 -10.88
CA ARG A 236 -17.98 1.78 -11.48
C ARG A 236 -19.22 1.37 -10.70
N ILE A 237 -19.26 1.55 -9.39
CA ILE A 237 -20.40 1.16 -8.54
C ILE A 237 -21.46 2.26 -8.49
N LEU A 238 -21.02 3.50 -8.28
CA LEU A 238 -21.92 4.64 -8.10
C LEU A 238 -21.47 5.79 -9.01
N PRO A 239 -21.84 5.78 -10.31
CA PRO A 239 -21.30 6.71 -11.30
C PRO A 239 -21.55 8.19 -11.00
N PHE A 240 -22.65 8.52 -10.32
CA PHE A 240 -22.99 9.89 -9.91
C PHE A 240 -22.51 10.26 -8.50
N ALA A 241 -21.77 9.37 -7.82
CA ALA A 241 -21.10 9.50 -6.53
C ALA A 241 -21.97 9.79 -5.29
N LEU A 242 -23.12 10.48 -5.44
CA LEU A 242 -23.91 11.00 -4.33
C LEU A 242 -24.99 10.02 -3.83
N PRO A 243 -25.40 10.12 -2.55
CA PRO A 243 -26.50 9.33 -2.02
C PRO A 243 -27.82 9.53 -2.80
N GLY A 244 -28.55 8.44 -3.03
CA GLY A 244 -29.82 8.47 -3.74
C GLY A 244 -29.71 8.46 -5.27
N THR A 245 -28.50 8.36 -5.80
CA THR A 245 -28.26 8.12 -7.23
C THR A 245 -28.30 6.63 -7.55
N PRO A 246 -28.64 6.21 -8.78
CA PRO A 246 -28.72 4.79 -9.14
C PRO A 246 -27.36 4.09 -9.07
N VAL A 247 -27.37 2.84 -8.65
CA VAL A 247 -26.23 1.92 -8.66
C VAL A 247 -26.07 1.32 -10.05
N ASN A 248 -24.83 1.20 -10.52
CA ASN A 248 -24.52 0.52 -11.78
C ASN A 248 -24.53 -1.00 -11.59
N GLN A 249 -25.48 -1.69 -12.22
CA GLN A 249 -25.60 -3.14 -12.11
C GLN A 249 -24.39 -3.87 -12.71
N GLU A 250 -23.86 -3.38 -13.83
CA GLU A 250 -22.70 -4.01 -14.49
C GLU A 250 -21.44 -3.95 -13.62
N GLY A 251 -21.22 -2.84 -12.90
CA GLY A 251 -20.15 -2.72 -11.91
C GLY A 251 -20.31 -3.71 -10.74
N ILE A 252 -21.53 -3.91 -10.26
CA ILE A 252 -21.82 -4.92 -9.21
C ILE A 252 -21.54 -6.33 -9.72
N ASP A 253 -21.96 -6.64 -10.95
CA ASP A 253 -21.77 -7.95 -11.57
C ASP A 253 -20.29 -8.25 -11.84
N HIS A 254 -19.52 -7.26 -12.29
CA HIS A 254 -18.07 -7.38 -12.49
C HIS A 254 -17.35 -7.79 -11.20
N TYR A 255 -17.49 -7.01 -10.12
CA TYR A 255 -16.79 -7.31 -8.86
C TYR A 255 -17.33 -8.57 -8.17
N ASN A 256 -18.60 -8.94 -8.39
CA ASN A 256 -19.10 -10.26 -8.00
C ASN A 256 -18.33 -11.39 -8.70
N ASP A 257 -18.14 -11.33 -10.01
CA ASP A 257 -17.40 -12.37 -10.77
C ASP A 257 -15.93 -12.41 -10.36
N VAL A 258 -15.28 -11.23 -10.15
CA VAL A 258 -13.91 -11.15 -9.62
C VAL A 258 -13.79 -11.85 -8.26
N ILE A 259 -14.63 -11.47 -7.28
CA ILE A 259 -14.60 -12.04 -5.93
C ILE A 259 -14.88 -13.55 -5.95
N ASN A 260 -15.89 -13.97 -6.71
CA ASN A 260 -16.25 -15.37 -6.83
C ASN A 260 -15.12 -16.19 -7.45
N PHE A 261 -14.44 -15.64 -8.46
CA PHE A 261 -13.32 -16.33 -9.11
C PHE A 261 -12.08 -16.43 -8.21
N ILE A 262 -11.77 -15.40 -7.41
CA ILE A 262 -10.73 -15.48 -6.37
C ILE A 262 -11.02 -16.64 -5.41
N LEU A 263 -12.26 -16.74 -4.92
CA LEU A 263 -12.69 -17.81 -4.02
C LEU A 263 -12.65 -19.19 -4.70
N GLU A 264 -13.04 -19.28 -5.97
CA GLU A 264 -12.98 -20.53 -6.76
C GLU A 264 -11.55 -21.09 -6.81
N LYS A 265 -10.53 -20.20 -6.87
CA LYS A 265 -9.11 -20.56 -6.84
C LYS A 265 -8.54 -20.82 -5.45
N GLY A 266 -9.40 -20.86 -4.43
CA GLY A 266 -9.00 -21.11 -3.03
C GLY A 266 -8.29 -19.93 -2.37
N MET A 267 -8.30 -18.77 -3.04
CA MET A 267 -7.67 -17.55 -2.56
C MET A 267 -8.64 -16.72 -1.71
N VAL A 268 -8.09 -15.73 -1.01
CA VAL A 268 -8.81 -14.83 -0.11
C VAL A 268 -8.89 -13.43 -0.74
N PRO A 269 -10.08 -12.91 -1.06
CA PRO A 269 -10.23 -11.55 -1.56
C PRO A 269 -10.10 -10.52 -0.42
N GLU A 270 -9.34 -9.47 -0.64
CA GLU A 270 -9.28 -8.31 0.26
C GLU A 270 -9.55 -7.04 -0.52
N VAL A 271 -10.40 -6.17 0.02
CA VAL A 271 -10.95 -5.05 -0.75
C VAL A 271 -10.56 -3.71 -0.14
N THR A 272 -9.97 -2.84 -0.96
CA THR A 272 -9.84 -1.41 -0.68
C THR A 272 -10.98 -0.63 -1.33
N LEU A 273 -11.69 0.20 -0.56
CA LEU A 273 -12.86 0.93 -1.06
C LEU A 273 -12.51 2.14 -1.93
N ILE A 274 -11.45 2.89 -1.61
CA ILE A 274 -10.93 3.96 -2.48
C ILE A 274 -9.42 3.90 -2.57
N HIS A 275 -8.91 3.89 -3.79
CA HIS A 275 -7.48 3.89 -4.09
C HIS A 275 -7.19 5.05 -5.04
N PHE A 276 -7.37 6.27 -4.50
CA PHE A 276 -7.11 7.56 -5.15
C PHE A 276 -8.05 7.96 -6.31
N ASP A 277 -8.84 7.03 -6.81
CA ASP A 277 -9.80 7.16 -7.90
C ASP A 277 -11.11 7.88 -7.47
N THR A 278 -10.96 9.04 -6.80
CA THR A 278 -12.07 9.88 -6.37
C THR A 278 -12.93 10.32 -7.57
N PRO A 279 -14.27 10.17 -7.52
CA PRO A 279 -15.18 10.69 -8.55
C PRO A 279 -15.00 12.19 -8.81
N LEU A 280 -15.07 12.62 -10.08
CA LEU A 280 -14.78 14.02 -10.44
C LEU A 280 -15.77 15.05 -9.87
N GLN A 281 -16.95 14.62 -9.45
CA GLN A 281 -17.99 15.45 -8.85
C GLN A 281 -17.50 16.21 -7.61
N PHE A 282 -16.49 15.69 -6.90
CA PHE A 282 -15.93 16.36 -5.71
C PHE A 282 -15.05 17.58 -6.04
N PHE A 283 -14.67 17.77 -7.30
CA PHE A 283 -13.90 18.93 -7.78
C PHE A 283 -14.80 20.05 -8.35
N GLY A 284 -16.12 19.85 -8.37
CA GLY A 284 -17.09 20.82 -8.87
C GLY A 284 -16.96 21.08 -10.37
N SER A 285 -17.44 22.24 -10.83
CA SER A 285 -17.40 22.60 -12.26
C SER A 285 -16.02 23.03 -12.76
N ASN A 286 -15.06 23.27 -11.86
CA ASN A 286 -13.71 23.63 -12.23
C ASN A 286 -12.74 22.50 -11.90
N LEU A 287 -12.58 21.55 -12.83
CA LEU A 287 -11.66 20.43 -12.67
C LEU A 287 -10.18 20.83 -12.60
N SER A 288 -9.82 22.09 -12.88
CA SER A 288 -8.43 22.54 -12.71
C SER A 288 -7.96 22.45 -11.25
N VAL A 289 -8.89 22.53 -10.29
CA VAL A 289 -8.57 22.48 -8.86
C VAL A 289 -7.99 21.14 -8.43
N ALA A 290 -8.20 20.07 -9.20
CA ALA A 290 -7.55 18.78 -8.98
C ALA A 290 -6.02 18.87 -9.09
N ALA A 291 -5.49 19.88 -9.80
CA ALA A 291 -4.06 20.14 -9.94
C ALA A 291 -3.54 21.19 -8.93
N ASP A 292 -4.40 21.74 -8.07
CA ASP A 292 -3.96 22.71 -7.06
C ASP A 292 -2.99 22.03 -6.08
N PRO A 293 -1.86 22.69 -5.73
CA PRO A 293 -0.89 22.12 -4.81
C PRO A 293 -1.53 22.00 -3.42
N PRO A 294 -1.57 20.79 -2.83
CA PRO A 294 -2.11 20.60 -1.50
C PRO A 294 -1.22 21.24 -0.42
N LEU A 295 -1.81 21.53 0.73
CA LEU A 295 -1.14 22.08 1.91
C LEU A 295 -0.38 21.03 2.72
N ILE A 296 -0.76 19.75 2.62
CA ILE A 296 -0.15 18.63 3.36
C ILE A 296 0.25 17.44 2.47
N GLY A 297 -0.68 16.94 1.66
CA GLY A 297 -0.46 15.78 0.82
C GLY A 297 0.39 16.07 -0.41
N TYR A 298 0.20 15.26 -1.46
CA TYR A 298 0.91 15.38 -2.73
C TYR A 298 -0.04 15.70 -3.90
N VAL A 299 -1.27 15.20 -3.84
CA VAL A 299 -2.32 15.43 -4.84
C VAL A 299 -3.60 15.91 -4.14
N ASN A 300 -4.37 16.79 -4.79
CA ASN A 300 -5.70 17.12 -4.30
C ASN A 300 -6.67 15.97 -4.61
N GLY A 301 -7.03 15.19 -3.60
CA GLY A 301 -7.98 14.08 -3.71
C GLY A 301 -9.45 14.46 -3.62
N GLY A 302 -9.80 15.74 -3.37
CA GLY A 302 -11.18 16.20 -3.19
C GLY A 302 -11.79 15.89 -1.81
N TYR A 303 -11.01 15.34 -0.88
CA TYR A 303 -11.48 14.90 0.44
C TYR A 303 -12.00 16.04 1.33
N GLN A 304 -11.61 17.29 1.08
CA GLN A 304 -12.08 18.50 1.76
C GLN A 304 -13.52 18.90 1.41
N ASN A 305 -14.10 18.32 0.34
CA ASN A 305 -15.46 18.60 -0.09
C ASN A 305 -16.46 18.24 1.02
N GLU A 306 -17.44 19.11 1.26
CA GLU A 306 -18.41 18.95 2.35
C GLU A 306 -19.34 17.74 2.20
N THR A 307 -19.55 17.28 0.96
CA THR A 307 -20.39 16.10 0.66
C THR A 307 -19.60 14.79 0.62
N PHE A 308 -18.26 14.87 0.64
CA PHE A 308 -17.39 13.69 0.46
C PHE A 308 -17.66 12.60 1.49
N GLN A 309 -17.78 12.97 2.77
CA GLN A 309 -17.99 12.00 3.84
C GLN A 309 -19.28 11.19 3.66
N ASP A 310 -20.39 11.87 3.37
CA ASP A 310 -21.69 11.21 3.20
C ASP A 310 -21.74 10.34 1.94
N ALA A 311 -21.16 10.84 0.85
CA ALA A 311 -21.07 10.13 -0.41
C ALA A 311 -20.18 8.88 -0.30
N PHE A 312 -18.99 8.99 0.29
CA PHE A 312 -18.10 7.87 0.50
C PHE A 312 -18.71 6.82 1.42
N VAL A 313 -19.32 7.24 2.54
CA VAL A 313 -19.99 6.30 3.45
C VAL A 313 -21.14 5.60 2.73
N HIS A 314 -21.95 6.30 1.94
CA HIS A 314 -23.04 5.67 1.18
C HIS A 314 -22.49 4.64 0.18
N TYR A 315 -21.47 4.99 -0.60
CA TYR A 315 -20.80 4.07 -1.51
C TYR A 315 -20.25 2.83 -0.78
N ALA A 316 -19.54 3.03 0.34
CA ALA A 316 -19.01 1.94 1.15
C ALA A 316 -20.12 1.00 1.62
N LYS A 317 -21.27 1.55 2.05
CA LYS A 317 -22.43 0.74 2.42
C LYS A 317 -22.94 -0.07 1.24
N VAL A 318 -23.12 0.54 0.06
CA VAL A 318 -23.55 -0.17 -1.16
C VAL A 318 -22.59 -1.32 -1.46
N ALA A 319 -21.29 -1.05 -1.61
CA ALA A 319 -20.30 -2.08 -1.90
C ALA A 319 -20.29 -3.20 -0.85
N MET A 320 -20.28 -2.86 0.44
CA MET A 320 -20.26 -3.86 1.51
C MET A 320 -21.57 -4.67 1.59
N THR A 321 -22.75 -4.10 1.32
CA THR A 321 -23.98 -4.90 1.26
C THR A 321 -23.97 -5.94 0.14
N HIS A 322 -23.23 -5.71 -0.94
CA HIS A 322 -23.12 -6.65 -2.05
C HIS A 322 -22.00 -7.68 -1.88
N PHE A 323 -20.93 -7.36 -1.14
CA PHE A 323 -19.70 -8.17 -1.16
C PHE A 323 -19.21 -8.63 0.23
N ALA A 324 -19.68 -8.04 1.33
CA ALA A 324 -19.17 -8.34 2.67
C ALA A 324 -19.50 -9.75 3.16
N ASP A 325 -20.43 -10.45 2.51
CA ASP A 325 -20.68 -11.86 2.79
C ASP A 325 -19.46 -12.72 2.47
N ARG A 326 -18.64 -12.33 1.49
CA ARG A 326 -17.50 -13.09 0.96
C ARG A 326 -16.13 -12.47 1.27
N VAL A 327 -16.07 -11.18 1.56
CA VAL A 327 -14.81 -10.44 1.77
C VAL A 327 -14.45 -10.37 3.27
N PRO A 328 -13.38 -11.05 3.72
CA PRO A 328 -12.95 -11.03 5.12
C PRO A 328 -12.24 -9.76 5.58
N ILE A 329 -11.58 -9.03 4.67
CA ILE A 329 -10.73 -7.89 5.02
C ILE A 329 -11.06 -6.71 4.12
N TRP A 330 -11.37 -5.59 4.77
CA TRP A 330 -11.71 -4.33 4.14
C TRP A 330 -10.72 -3.24 4.52
N PHE A 331 -10.30 -2.45 3.55
CA PHE A 331 -9.56 -1.21 3.75
C PHE A 331 -10.43 -0.05 3.28
N THR A 332 -10.68 0.94 4.13
CA THR A 332 -11.51 2.08 3.69
C THR A 332 -10.76 2.96 2.71
N PHE A 333 -9.50 3.31 3.01
CA PHE A 333 -8.67 4.20 2.20
C PHE A 333 -7.32 3.56 1.97
N ASN A 334 -6.79 3.75 0.76
CA ASN A 334 -5.37 3.65 0.50
C ASN A 334 -4.68 4.98 0.77
N GLU A 335 -3.58 4.97 1.54
CA GLU A 335 -2.61 6.06 1.70
C GLU A 335 -3.23 7.48 1.71
N PRO A 336 -4.20 7.76 2.60
CA PRO A 336 -5.03 8.96 2.52
C PRO A 336 -4.24 10.28 2.67
N LEU A 337 -3.06 10.24 3.29
CA LEU A 337 -2.18 11.41 3.41
C LEU A 337 -1.79 11.93 2.03
N LEU A 338 -1.48 11.05 1.07
CA LEU A 338 -1.05 11.46 -0.27
C LEU A 338 -2.08 12.31 -1.00
N TYR A 339 -3.37 12.08 -0.74
CA TYR A 339 -4.49 12.72 -1.43
C TYR A 339 -5.25 13.73 -0.55
N SER A 340 -4.74 14.01 0.65
CA SER A 340 -5.31 15.02 1.54
C SER A 340 -4.85 16.42 1.13
N TYR A 341 -5.80 17.28 0.76
CA TYR A 341 -5.51 18.66 0.40
C TYR A 341 -5.05 19.49 1.60
N ASN A 342 -5.66 19.30 2.77
CA ASN A 342 -5.45 20.11 3.97
C ASN A 342 -5.91 19.36 5.25
N ALA A 343 -5.87 20.01 6.42
CA ALA A 343 -6.27 19.34 7.66
C ALA A 343 -7.76 18.99 7.72
N LYS A 344 -8.63 19.76 7.04
CA LYS A 344 -10.05 19.37 6.85
C LYS A 344 -10.20 18.05 6.09
N SER A 345 -9.33 17.78 5.11
CA SER A 345 -9.30 16.51 4.39
C SER A 345 -9.01 15.33 5.34
N VAL A 346 -8.04 15.50 6.24
CA VAL A 346 -7.70 14.51 7.28
C VAL A 346 -8.91 14.21 8.17
N TYR A 347 -9.56 15.25 8.69
CA TYR A 347 -10.79 15.10 9.49
C TYR A 347 -11.87 14.32 8.71
N ASN A 348 -12.06 14.67 7.43
CA ASN A 348 -13.06 14.04 6.60
C ASN A 348 -12.79 12.54 6.40
N VAL A 349 -11.55 12.16 6.12
CA VAL A 349 -11.11 10.76 6.00
C VAL A 349 -11.33 10.00 7.31
N VAL A 350 -10.85 10.52 8.44
CA VAL A 350 -10.94 9.85 9.75
C VAL A 350 -12.40 9.61 10.14
N LYS A 351 -13.26 10.63 10.01
CA LYS A 351 -14.68 10.50 10.34
C LYS A 351 -15.39 9.55 9.38
N ALA A 352 -15.09 9.60 8.08
CA ALA A 352 -15.69 8.71 7.10
C ALA A 352 -15.30 7.24 7.35
N HIS A 353 -14.02 6.97 7.64
CA HIS A 353 -13.53 5.66 8.06
C HIS A 353 -14.28 5.14 9.30
N ALA A 354 -14.34 5.95 10.36
CA ALA A 354 -15.05 5.58 11.59
C ALA A 354 -16.53 5.26 11.34
N ARG A 355 -17.22 6.06 10.49
CA ARG A 355 -18.62 5.82 10.12
C ARG A 355 -18.81 4.49 9.39
N VAL A 356 -17.92 4.15 8.45
CA VAL A 356 -17.95 2.87 7.74
C VAL A 356 -17.71 1.71 8.71
N TYR A 357 -16.71 1.82 9.59
CA TYR A 357 -16.40 0.80 10.60
C TYR A 357 -17.59 0.52 11.52
N ARG A 358 -18.15 1.57 12.12
CA ARG A 358 -19.28 1.45 13.04
C ARG A 358 -20.48 0.84 12.35
N TRP A 359 -20.82 1.32 11.15
CA TRP A 359 -21.91 0.75 10.37
C TRP A 359 -21.67 -0.74 10.04
N TYR A 360 -20.47 -1.12 9.60
CA TYR A 360 -20.11 -2.49 9.26
C TYR A 360 -20.29 -3.43 10.47
N LYS A 361 -19.77 -3.05 11.64
CA LYS A 361 -19.83 -3.89 12.84
C LYS A 361 -21.21 -3.87 13.50
N GLU A 362 -21.89 -2.72 13.52
CA GLU A 362 -23.08 -2.48 14.35
C GLU A 362 -24.40 -2.61 13.60
N GLU A 363 -24.46 -2.26 12.32
CA GLU A 363 -25.70 -2.33 11.52
C GLU A 363 -25.68 -3.50 10.56
N LEU A 364 -24.62 -3.63 9.75
CA LEU A 364 -24.42 -4.76 8.83
C LEU A 364 -24.16 -6.08 9.58
N LYS A 365 -23.62 -5.99 10.81
CA LYS A 365 -23.21 -7.13 11.64
C LYS A 365 -22.14 -8.00 10.97
N GLY A 366 -21.23 -7.36 10.24
CA GLY A 366 -20.09 -8.04 9.62
C GLY A 366 -19.09 -8.56 10.65
N SER A 367 -18.58 -9.77 10.43
CA SER A 367 -17.57 -10.43 11.26
C SER A 367 -16.15 -10.34 10.69
N GLY A 368 -16.00 -9.83 9.47
CA GLY A 368 -14.71 -9.54 8.85
C GLY A 368 -13.96 -8.41 9.55
N LYS A 369 -12.70 -8.24 9.18
CA LYS A 369 -11.83 -7.17 9.65
C LYS A 369 -11.94 -5.95 8.75
N ILE A 370 -11.82 -4.77 9.34
CA ILE A 370 -11.76 -3.50 8.64
C ILE A 370 -10.62 -2.65 9.21
N SER A 371 -9.87 -2.05 8.30
CA SER A 371 -8.70 -1.25 8.58
C SER A 371 -8.57 -0.13 7.52
N ILE A 372 -7.40 0.48 7.48
CA ILE A 372 -7.00 1.57 6.61
C ILE A 372 -5.51 1.37 6.29
N LYS A 373 -5.12 1.57 5.03
CA LYS A 373 -3.73 1.48 4.61
C LYS A 373 -3.11 2.87 4.69
N PHE A 374 -1.97 2.97 5.38
CA PHE A 374 -1.21 4.21 5.45
C PHE A 374 0.10 4.06 4.70
N ASN A 375 0.67 5.18 4.29
CA ASN A 375 2.06 5.25 3.91
C ASN A 375 2.79 6.34 4.69
N ASN A 376 4.09 6.17 4.78
CA ASN A 376 5.04 7.25 4.88
C ASN A 376 6.41 6.73 4.45
N ASN A 377 7.37 7.64 4.28
CA ASN A 377 8.78 7.26 4.33
C ASN A 377 9.21 7.39 5.79
N PHE A 378 9.54 6.30 6.47
CA PHE A 378 9.87 6.35 7.89
C PHE A 378 11.10 7.25 8.12
N GLY A 379 10.92 8.31 8.90
CA GLY A 379 11.98 9.26 9.21
C GLY A 379 12.89 8.73 10.30
N VAL A 380 14.17 8.55 9.99
CA VAL A 380 15.21 8.24 10.98
C VAL A 380 16.05 9.49 11.23
N PRO A 381 16.49 9.74 12.47
CA PRO A 381 17.34 10.90 12.76
C PRO A 381 18.69 10.77 12.03
N ARG A 382 19.18 11.88 11.49
CA ARG A 382 20.52 11.98 10.88
C ARG A 382 21.59 11.50 11.86
N ASP A 383 21.61 12.02 13.09
CA ASP A 383 22.37 11.46 14.20
C ASP A 383 21.42 11.03 15.34
N PRO A 384 21.28 9.71 15.64
CA PRO A 384 20.46 9.25 16.76
C PRO A 384 21.01 9.67 18.14
N LYS A 385 22.21 10.25 18.20
CA LYS A 385 22.78 10.85 19.41
C LYS A 385 22.40 12.33 19.60
N SER A 386 21.94 13.00 18.56
CA SER A 386 21.51 14.40 18.63
C SER A 386 20.04 14.47 19.06
N GLU A 387 19.77 15.07 20.22
CA GLU A 387 18.40 15.28 20.70
C GLU A 387 17.56 16.11 19.71
N VAL A 388 18.19 17.00 18.95
CA VAL A 388 17.52 17.85 17.96
C VAL A 388 17.14 17.03 16.72
N ASP A 389 18.04 16.18 16.21
CA ASP A 389 17.73 15.30 15.07
C ASP A 389 16.67 14.26 15.45
N VAL A 390 16.71 13.74 16.69
CA VAL A 390 15.67 12.83 17.22
C VAL A 390 14.32 13.52 17.32
N TYR A 391 14.28 14.76 17.83
CA TYR A 391 13.05 15.54 17.86
C TYR A 391 12.52 15.85 16.45
N ALA A 392 13.40 16.15 15.48
CA ALA A 392 13.02 16.36 14.09
C ALA A 392 12.38 15.10 13.48
N ALA A 393 12.98 13.93 13.70
CA ALA A 393 12.45 12.65 13.23
C ALA A 393 11.08 12.32 13.87
N ASP A 394 10.90 12.58 15.17
CA ASP A 394 9.63 12.40 15.86
C ASP A 394 8.54 13.38 15.34
N HIS A 395 8.89 14.65 15.14
CA HIS A 395 8.00 15.64 14.52
C HIS A 395 7.55 15.19 13.12
N PHE A 396 8.50 14.74 12.30
CA PHE A 396 8.25 14.26 10.93
C PHE A 396 7.37 13.00 10.88
N ASN A 397 7.61 12.02 11.76
CA ASN A 397 6.81 10.80 11.78
C ASN A 397 5.41 11.06 12.36
N SER A 398 5.32 11.89 13.40
CA SER A 398 4.05 12.21 14.06
C SER A 398 3.09 12.97 13.14
N ILE A 399 3.56 13.91 12.32
CA ILE A 399 2.69 14.69 11.42
C ILE A 399 2.14 13.87 10.24
N GLN A 400 2.86 12.83 9.80
CA GLN A 400 2.42 11.98 8.68
C GLN A 400 1.30 11.01 9.09
N LEU A 401 1.48 10.31 10.22
CA LEU A 401 0.56 9.26 10.64
C LEU A 401 -0.33 9.66 11.81
N GLY A 402 0.19 10.43 12.76
CA GLY A 402 -0.50 10.80 14.00
C GLY A 402 -1.88 11.45 13.80
N PRO A 403 -2.10 12.35 12.82
CA PRO A 403 -3.41 12.97 12.60
C PRO A 403 -4.51 11.97 12.24
N PHE A 404 -4.16 10.83 11.66
CA PHE A 404 -5.09 9.76 11.36
C PHE A 404 -5.12 8.72 12.48
N CYS A 405 -3.94 8.26 12.89
CA CYS A 405 -3.79 7.11 13.77
C CYS A 405 -4.16 7.42 15.23
N ASN A 406 -3.91 8.63 15.74
CA ASN A 406 -4.27 8.98 17.12
C ASN A 406 -5.80 8.90 17.34
N PRO A 407 -6.64 9.50 16.49
CA PRO A 407 -8.09 9.34 16.62
C PRO A 407 -8.56 7.91 16.43
N ILE A 408 -8.05 7.21 15.40
CA ILE A 408 -8.54 5.88 15.00
C ILE A 408 -8.18 4.79 16.02
N PHE A 409 -6.93 4.72 16.45
CA PHE A 409 -6.44 3.61 17.29
C PHE A 409 -6.51 3.93 18.78
N LEU A 410 -6.28 5.19 19.16
CA LEU A 410 -6.14 5.57 20.57
C LEU A 410 -7.35 6.35 21.11
N GLY A 411 -8.24 6.85 20.24
CA GLY A 411 -9.29 7.80 20.65
C GLY A 411 -8.69 9.08 21.23
N GLN A 412 -7.54 9.50 20.70
CA GLN A 412 -6.81 10.70 21.14
C GLN A 412 -6.84 11.76 20.05
N ASP A 413 -6.75 13.02 20.46
CA ASP A 413 -6.69 14.16 19.54
C ASP A 413 -5.40 14.15 18.71
N TYR A 414 -5.34 15.00 17.69
CA TYR A 414 -4.18 15.12 16.81
C TYR A 414 -2.90 15.48 17.59
N PRO A 415 -1.72 15.05 17.10
CA PRO A 415 -0.45 15.41 17.72
C PRO A 415 -0.22 16.93 17.65
N ASP A 416 0.56 17.46 18.60
CA ASP A 416 0.87 18.89 18.66
C ASP A 416 1.60 19.38 17.39
N SER A 417 2.44 18.55 16.79
CA SER A 417 3.11 18.82 15.50
C SER A 417 2.11 19.19 14.39
N PHE A 418 0.95 18.52 14.35
CA PHE A 418 -0.10 18.80 13.38
C PHE A 418 -0.89 20.05 13.73
N LYS A 419 -1.34 20.19 14.98
CA LYS A 419 -2.15 21.35 15.43
C LYS A 419 -1.41 22.67 15.34
N GLN A 420 -0.09 22.65 15.56
CA GLN A 420 0.76 23.84 15.44
C GLN A 420 1.02 24.20 13.97
N THR A 421 0.98 23.21 13.06
CA THR A 421 1.27 23.42 11.64
C THR A 421 0.03 23.73 10.82
N PHE A 422 -1.13 23.14 11.09
CA PHE A 422 -2.29 23.35 10.23
C PHE A 422 -3.35 24.16 10.93
N GLU A 423 -3.48 25.45 10.58
CA GLU A 423 -4.47 26.35 11.16
C GLU A 423 -5.92 25.91 10.90
N ASP A 424 -6.15 25.18 9.80
CA ASP A 424 -7.47 24.70 9.38
C ASP A 424 -7.83 23.31 9.95
N TYR A 425 -7.08 22.82 10.95
CA TYR A 425 -7.45 21.58 11.63
C TYR A 425 -8.81 21.71 12.32
N VAL A 426 -9.56 20.61 12.33
CA VAL A 426 -10.90 20.54 12.94
C VAL A 426 -10.77 19.92 14.34
N PRO A 427 -10.89 20.68 15.45
CA PRO A 427 -10.74 20.14 16.79
C PRO A 427 -11.72 19.00 17.06
N LEU A 428 -11.23 17.90 17.63
CA LEU A 428 -12.07 16.74 17.93
C LEU A 428 -12.74 16.92 19.28
N SER A 429 -14.08 16.84 19.30
CA SER A 429 -14.85 16.82 20.53
C SER A 429 -14.65 15.50 21.28
N LYS A 430 -15.07 15.45 22.55
CA LYS A 430 -15.06 14.18 23.31
C LYS A 430 -15.91 13.10 22.63
N GLU A 431 -17.04 13.49 22.04
CA GLU A 431 -17.91 12.59 21.27
C GLU A 431 -17.22 12.09 20.00
N ASP A 432 -16.48 12.94 19.29
CA ASP A 432 -15.69 12.50 18.13
C ASP A 432 -14.64 11.47 18.53
N LEU A 433 -13.87 11.74 19.58
CA LEU A 433 -12.83 10.84 20.08
C LEU A 433 -13.39 9.48 20.52
N ASP A 434 -14.53 9.49 21.22
CA ASP A 434 -15.20 8.26 21.66
C ASP A 434 -15.78 7.48 20.46
N TYR A 435 -16.27 8.17 19.43
CA TYR A 435 -16.82 7.55 18.23
C TYR A 435 -15.73 6.97 17.32
N MET A 436 -14.64 7.72 17.11
CA MET A 436 -13.52 7.36 16.23
C MET A 436 -12.55 6.35 16.86
N GLY A 437 -12.41 6.36 18.19
CA GLY A 437 -11.48 5.46 18.89
C GLY A 437 -11.83 3.99 18.74
N GLY A 438 -10.83 3.17 18.41
CA GLY A 438 -10.97 1.73 18.23
C GLY A 438 -11.75 1.34 16.98
N THR A 439 -11.64 2.12 15.91
CA THR A 439 -12.33 1.88 14.63
C THR A 439 -11.48 1.22 13.56
N ALA A 440 -10.44 0.48 13.95
CA ALA A 440 -9.66 -0.37 13.05
C ALA A 440 -9.19 -1.64 13.77
N ASP A 441 -9.28 -2.79 13.10
CA ASP A 441 -8.91 -4.10 13.66
C ASP A 441 -7.38 -4.36 13.68
N PHE A 442 -6.63 -3.63 12.85
CA PHE A 442 -5.17 -3.64 12.77
C PHE A 442 -4.70 -2.36 12.06
N LEU A 443 -3.41 -2.04 12.08
CA LEU A 443 -2.80 -0.92 11.36
C LEU A 443 -2.20 -1.43 10.05
N GLY A 444 -2.76 -0.99 8.91
CA GLY A 444 -2.18 -1.24 7.58
C GLY A 444 -1.11 -0.21 7.25
N ILE A 445 0.07 -0.66 6.83
CA ILE A 445 1.17 0.23 6.43
C ILE A 445 1.84 -0.25 5.13
N ASP A 446 2.26 0.72 4.32
CA ASP A 446 2.93 0.53 3.04
C ASP A 446 4.40 1.02 3.13
N PRO A 447 5.30 0.25 3.77
CA PRO A 447 6.63 0.70 4.18
C PRO A 447 7.66 0.48 3.06
N TYR A 448 7.60 1.26 1.98
CA TYR A 448 8.50 1.07 0.83
C TYR A 448 9.98 1.35 1.14
N THR A 449 10.27 2.40 1.93
CA THR A 449 11.63 2.87 2.22
C THR A 449 11.68 3.71 3.51
N ALA A 450 12.88 4.12 3.91
CA ALA A 450 13.11 5.14 4.95
C ALA A 450 13.67 6.45 4.35
N THR A 451 13.71 7.50 5.16
CA THR A 451 14.36 8.79 4.86
C THR A 451 15.13 9.30 6.07
N VAL A 452 16.19 10.08 5.87
CA VAL A 452 17.01 10.66 6.95
C VAL A 452 16.55 12.09 7.23
N ILE A 453 16.31 12.39 8.50
CA ILE A 453 15.70 13.63 8.98
C ILE A 453 16.69 14.46 9.80
N ALA A 454 16.70 15.75 9.54
CA ALA A 454 17.44 16.76 10.30
C ALA A 454 16.57 18.02 10.48
N PRO A 455 16.85 18.88 11.48
CA PRO A 455 16.16 20.16 11.60
C PRO A 455 16.41 21.07 10.38
N PRO A 456 15.53 22.06 10.11
CA PRO A 456 15.75 23.08 9.09
C PRO A 456 17.08 23.84 9.27
N VAL A 457 17.42 24.16 10.52
CA VAL A 457 18.70 24.75 10.92
C VAL A 457 19.43 23.76 11.81
N GLU A 458 20.69 23.47 11.49
CA GLU A 458 21.50 22.50 12.21
C GLU A 458 21.60 22.84 13.71
N ASP A 459 21.40 21.82 14.54
CA ASP A 459 21.42 21.89 16.02
C ASP A 459 20.42 22.89 16.63
N ASP A 460 19.43 23.38 15.87
CA ASP A 460 18.41 24.31 16.34
C ASP A 460 17.01 23.69 16.29
N LYS A 461 16.51 23.30 17.47
CA LYS A 461 15.16 22.78 17.65
C LYS A 461 14.08 23.82 17.37
N GLU A 462 14.31 25.09 17.70
CA GLU A 462 13.31 26.15 17.54
C GLU A 462 13.02 26.40 16.06
N SER A 463 13.98 26.14 15.17
CA SER A 463 13.78 26.23 13.71
C SER A 463 12.61 25.36 13.19
N ILE A 464 12.28 24.26 13.87
CA ILE A 464 11.13 23.40 13.55
C ILE A 464 9.83 24.09 13.97
N LEU A 465 9.80 24.67 15.17
CA LEU A 465 8.63 25.38 15.71
C LEU A 465 8.35 26.68 14.97
N ASP A 466 9.41 27.43 14.62
CA ASP A 466 9.34 28.64 13.80
C ASP A 466 8.77 28.32 12.41
N CYS A 467 9.17 27.20 11.81
CA CYS A 467 8.55 26.71 10.58
C CYS A 467 7.07 26.35 10.78
N ALA A 468 6.74 25.64 11.86
CA ALA A 468 5.37 25.23 12.13
C ALA A 468 4.46 26.45 12.31
N GLY A 469 4.94 27.53 12.93
CA GLY A 469 4.21 28.80 13.06
C GLY A 469 4.18 29.68 11.80
N ASN A 470 4.93 29.34 10.75
CA ASN A 470 5.05 30.14 9.54
C ASN A 470 4.51 29.41 8.31
N SER A 471 3.27 29.73 7.91
CA SER A 471 2.60 29.16 6.74
C SER A 471 3.32 29.38 5.40
N SER A 472 4.25 30.34 5.33
CA SER A 472 5.07 30.63 4.15
C SER A 472 6.44 29.95 4.14
N SER A 473 6.76 29.13 5.15
CA SER A 473 8.03 28.39 5.22
C SER A 473 8.15 27.38 4.08
N THR A 474 9.33 27.31 3.46
CA THR A 474 9.64 26.31 2.41
C THR A 474 9.83 24.91 2.96
N TYR A 475 9.98 24.76 4.29
CA TYR A 475 10.10 23.45 4.94
C TYR A 475 8.75 22.83 5.28
N ARG A 476 7.63 23.55 5.09
CA ARG A 476 6.30 22.97 5.26
C ARG A 476 6.00 21.91 4.19
N PRO A 477 5.13 20.93 4.49
CA PRO A 477 4.38 20.77 5.74
C PRO A 477 5.19 20.17 6.90
N TYR A 478 6.33 19.56 6.62
CA TYR A 478 7.00 18.67 7.56
C TYR A 478 7.97 19.35 8.53
N CYS A 479 8.35 20.59 8.25
CA CYS A 479 9.25 21.41 9.05
C CYS A 479 10.59 20.77 9.39
N VAL A 480 11.14 20.01 8.44
CA VAL A 480 12.43 19.32 8.55
C VAL A 480 13.16 19.28 7.21
N ASN A 481 14.45 18.99 7.26
CA ASN A 481 15.25 18.55 6.11
C ASN A 481 15.13 17.05 5.94
N GLN A 482 14.98 16.60 4.68
CA GLN A 482 14.97 15.19 4.30
C GLN A 482 16.16 14.92 3.38
N THR A 483 16.86 13.81 3.60
CA THR A 483 17.91 13.32 2.69
C THR A 483 17.89 11.79 2.59
N THR A 484 18.51 11.27 1.54
CA THR A 484 18.68 9.82 1.33
C THR A 484 20.13 9.38 1.59
N THR A 485 20.94 10.24 2.21
CA THR A 485 22.31 9.95 2.59
C THR A 485 22.49 9.90 4.11
N ASN A 486 23.33 9.00 4.59
CA ASN A 486 23.75 8.99 5.99
C ASN A 486 24.80 10.09 6.28
N VAL A 487 25.20 10.22 7.55
CA VAL A 487 26.21 11.21 8.01
C VAL A 487 27.59 11.08 7.37
N PHE A 488 27.87 9.97 6.68
CA PHE A 488 29.13 9.71 5.98
C PHE A 488 29.02 9.98 4.47
N GLY A 489 27.87 10.48 4.00
CA GLY A 489 27.64 10.82 2.59
C GLY A 489 27.31 9.63 1.68
N TRP A 490 27.01 8.45 2.26
CA TRP A 490 26.55 7.29 1.49
C TRP A 490 25.03 7.22 1.45
N ASP A 491 24.48 6.77 0.32
CA ASP A 491 23.06 6.47 0.22
C ASP A 491 22.63 5.43 1.28
N ILE A 492 21.41 5.57 1.77
CA ILE A 492 20.83 4.71 2.81
C ILE A 492 20.54 3.28 2.34
N GLY A 493 20.66 3.01 1.05
CA GLY A 493 20.46 1.70 0.46
C GLY A 493 20.71 1.68 -1.05
N TYR A 494 20.39 0.58 -1.70
CA TYR A 494 20.42 0.48 -3.16
C TYR A 494 19.17 1.16 -3.75
N ARG A 495 19.36 2.15 -4.63
CA ARG A 495 18.28 2.96 -5.21
C ARG A 495 17.46 2.18 -6.26
N SER A 496 16.15 2.37 -6.24
CA SER A 496 15.22 1.85 -7.25
C SER A 496 15.15 2.73 -8.52
N GLN A 497 14.32 2.31 -9.49
CA GLN A 497 13.93 3.16 -10.63
C GLN A 497 13.16 4.42 -10.19
N SER A 498 12.46 4.34 -9.05
CA SER A 498 11.62 5.40 -8.51
C SER A 498 12.25 5.99 -7.22
N TYR A 499 11.45 6.29 -6.21
CA TYR A 499 11.87 6.93 -4.96
C TYR A 499 12.44 5.96 -3.92
N GLY A 500 12.09 4.67 -3.97
CA GLY A 500 12.43 3.69 -2.93
C GLY A 500 13.89 3.26 -2.94
N TYR A 501 14.40 2.88 -1.77
CA TYR A 501 15.70 2.25 -1.57
C TYR A 501 15.54 0.89 -0.87
N ILE A 502 16.48 -0.03 -1.09
CA ILE A 502 16.53 -1.27 -0.30
C ILE A 502 17.03 -0.95 1.11
N THR A 503 16.10 -0.74 2.05
CA THR A 503 16.37 -0.28 3.42
C THR A 503 15.87 -1.24 4.52
N PRO A 504 16.20 -2.54 4.48
CA PRO A 504 15.65 -3.52 5.42
C PRO A 504 15.98 -3.18 6.88
N THR A 505 17.17 -2.62 7.14
CA THR A 505 17.61 -2.26 8.50
C THR A 505 16.68 -1.26 9.20
N TYR A 506 16.02 -0.38 8.45
CA TYR A 506 15.10 0.62 9.02
C TYR A 506 13.67 0.08 9.16
N LEU A 507 13.30 -0.95 8.40
CA LEU A 507 11.96 -1.56 8.46
C LEU A 507 11.66 -2.12 9.86
N ARG A 508 12.59 -2.83 10.48
CA ARG A 508 12.41 -3.39 11.82
C ARG A 508 12.10 -2.30 12.85
N SER A 509 12.89 -1.23 12.86
CA SER A 509 12.67 -0.05 13.71
C SER A 509 11.33 0.62 13.41
N TYR A 510 10.93 0.67 12.14
CA TYR A 510 9.67 1.25 11.74
C TYR A 510 8.48 0.46 12.28
N LEU A 511 8.47 -0.87 12.09
CA LEU A 511 7.41 -1.74 12.61
C LEU A 511 7.31 -1.66 14.14
N ASN A 512 8.45 -1.58 14.82
CA ASN A 512 8.50 -1.37 16.26
C ASN A 512 7.86 -0.02 16.65
N TYR A 513 8.20 1.07 15.95
CA TYR A 513 7.60 2.38 16.18
C TYR A 513 6.08 2.35 16.01
N LEU A 514 5.57 1.77 14.92
CA LEU A 514 4.13 1.69 14.65
C LEU A 514 3.39 0.95 15.78
N HIS A 515 3.86 -0.26 16.10
CA HIS A 515 3.22 -1.11 17.10
C HIS A 515 3.29 -0.49 18.51
N ASN A 516 4.41 0.13 18.88
CA ASN A 516 4.55 0.76 20.19
C ASN A 516 3.82 2.09 20.30
N THR A 517 3.64 2.83 19.21
CA THR A 517 2.95 4.12 19.25
C THR A 517 1.44 3.91 19.34
N TRP A 518 0.87 3.06 18.49
CA TRP A 518 -0.58 2.88 18.41
C TRP A 518 -1.11 1.59 19.03
N ARG A 519 -0.23 0.77 19.64
CA ARG A 519 -0.59 -0.40 20.46
C ARG A 519 -1.51 -1.39 19.74
N THR A 520 -1.28 -1.57 18.46
CA THR A 520 -2.16 -2.31 17.54
C THR A 520 -1.32 -3.26 16.68
N PRO A 521 -1.84 -4.45 16.28
CA PRO A 521 -1.15 -5.31 15.31
C PRO A 521 -0.92 -4.58 13.98
N VAL A 522 0.17 -4.90 13.29
CA VAL A 522 0.57 -4.24 12.04
C VAL A 522 0.48 -5.21 10.86
N ALA A 523 -0.07 -4.78 9.74
CA ALA A 523 -0.01 -5.49 8.47
C ALA A 523 0.78 -4.64 7.47
N ILE A 524 1.74 -5.25 6.77
CA ILE A 524 2.44 -4.62 5.65
C ILE A 524 1.53 -4.75 4.43
N THR A 525 0.68 -3.76 4.20
CA THR A 525 -0.40 -3.84 3.23
C THR A 525 0.05 -3.68 1.79
N GLU A 526 1.24 -3.10 1.57
CA GLU A 526 1.94 -3.00 0.30
C GLU A 526 3.45 -2.87 0.52
N PHE A 527 4.25 -3.62 -0.23
CA PHE A 527 5.69 -3.40 -0.34
C PHE A 527 6.23 -3.95 -1.66
N GLY A 528 7.15 -3.21 -2.28
CA GLY A 528 7.59 -3.48 -3.65
C GLY A 528 8.84 -2.70 -4.03
N PHE A 529 9.48 -3.12 -5.12
CA PHE A 529 10.74 -2.51 -5.55
C PHE A 529 10.88 -2.50 -7.07
N PRO A 530 10.85 -1.33 -7.73
CA PRO A 530 11.03 -1.24 -9.17
C PRO A 530 12.52 -1.22 -9.47
N VAL A 531 13.03 -2.29 -10.09
CA VAL A 531 14.47 -2.41 -10.36
C VAL A 531 14.91 -1.31 -11.34
N PHE A 532 16.00 -0.62 -11.00
CA PHE A 532 16.56 0.44 -11.84
C PHE A 532 16.82 -0.04 -13.29
N GLY A 533 16.32 0.74 -14.24
CA GLY A 533 16.42 0.51 -15.68
C GLY A 533 15.81 -0.82 -16.15
N GLU A 534 14.84 -1.40 -15.43
CA GLU A 534 14.28 -2.70 -15.80
C GLU A 534 13.53 -2.67 -17.14
N ALA A 535 12.80 -1.58 -17.42
CA ALA A 535 12.06 -1.42 -18.68
C ALA A 535 12.96 -1.49 -19.93
N ASP A 536 14.21 -1.04 -19.83
CA ASP A 536 15.18 -1.03 -20.92
C ASP A 536 15.88 -2.39 -21.14
N LYS A 537 15.69 -3.35 -20.23
CA LYS A 537 16.36 -4.65 -20.29
C LYS A 537 15.65 -5.62 -21.23
N GLN A 538 16.38 -6.62 -21.71
CA GLN A 538 15.75 -7.75 -22.41
C GLN A 538 14.87 -8.55 -21.45
N LEU A 539 13.84 -9.21 -21.98
CA LEU A 539 12.91 -10.00 -21.19
C LEU A 539 13.61 -11.00 -20.25
N VAL A 540 14.68 -11.66 -20.71
CA VAL A 540 15.46 -12.62 -19.90
C VAL A 540 16.06 -11.99 -18.64
N ASP A 541 16.46 -10.72 -18.70
CA ASP A 541 17.00 -9.98 -17.57
C ASP A 541 15.89 -9.39 -16.70
N GLN A 542 14.76 -9.00 -17.29
CA GLN A 542 13.57 -8.54 -16.56
C GLN A 542 12.99 -9.66 -15.68
N VAL A 543 12.94 -10.90 -16.18
CA VAL A 543 12.40 -12.03 -15.43
C VAL A 543 13.37 -12.59 -14.38
N PHE A 544 14.66 -12.22 -14.40
CA PHE A 544 15.63 -12.70 -13.41
C PHE A 544 15.82 -11.75 -12.21
N ASP A 545 15.45 -10.48 -12.35
CA ASP A 545 15.27 -9.44 -11.30
C ASP A 545 15.82 -9.64 -9.86
N THR A 546 17.08 -10.06 -9.73
CA THR A 546 17.73 -10.29 -8.42
C THR A 546 17.60 -9.13 -7.44
N PRO A 547 17.71 -7.84 -7.82
CA PRO A 547 17.56 -6.75 -6.85
C PRO A 547 16.17 -6.71 -6.17
N ARG A 548 15.10 -7.07 -6.89
CA ARG A 548 13.75 -7.18 -6.32
C ARG A 548 13.64 -8.38 -5.38
N SER A 549 14.28 -9.50 -5.72
CA SER A 549 14.41 -10.66 -4.83
C SER A 549 15.10 -10.26 -3.51
N ILE A 550 16.24 -9.55 -3.59
CA ILE A 550 16.98 -9.06 -2.42
C ILE A 550 16.10 -8.16 -1.54
N TYR A 551 15.34 -7.24 -2.14
CA TYR A 551 14.40 -6.39 -1.41
C TYR A 551 13.39 -7.22 -0.62
N TYR A 552 12.64 -8.09 -1.30
CA TYR A 552 11.60 -8.91 -0.67
C TYR A 552 12.14 -9.78 0.46
N LEU A 553 13.23 -10.52 0.20
CA LEU A 553 13.78 -11.46 1.18
C LEU A 553 14.40 -10.73 2.38
N SER A 554 15.07 -9.61 2.17
CA SER A 554 15.66 -8.84 3.27
C SER A 554 14.59 -8.17 4.13
N PHE A 555 13.52 -7.63 3.54
CA PHE A 555 12.40 -7.05 4.27
C PHE A 555 11.70 -8.12 5.11
N MET A 556 11.39 -9.28 4.55
CA MET A 556 10.75 -10.38 5.29
C MET A 556 11.65 -10.96 6.39
N SER A 557 12.97 -10.96 6.20
CA SER A 557 13.92 -11.34 7.25
C SER A 557 13.85 -10.36 8.45
N GLU A 558 13.72 -9.06 8.19
CA GLU A 558 13.58 -8.04 9.24
C GLU A 558 12.19 -8.04 9.88
N VAL A 559 11.13 -8.40 9.14
CA VAL A 559 9.81 -8.67 9.73
C VAL A 559 9.87 -9.81 10.73
N LEU A 560 10.53 -10.93 10.38
CA LEU A 560 10.68 -12.05 11.31
C LEU A 560 11.45 -11.64 12.57
N LYS A 561 12.52 -10.84 12.44
CA LYS A 561 13.23 -10.30 13.60
C LYS A 561 12.35 -9.35 14.43
N ALA A 562 11.55 -8.49 13.80
CA ALA A 562 10.60 -7.64 14.52
C ALA A 562 9.61 -8.49 15.34
N ILE A 563 9.09 -9.58 14.77
CA ILE A 563 8.18 -10.50 15.47
C ILE A 563 8.89 -11.18 16.65
N TRP A 564 10.03 -11.83 16.42
CA TRP A 564 10.62 -12.75 17.38
C TRP A 564 11.63 -12.13 18.35
N GLU A 565 12.30 -11.07 17.94
CA GLU A 565 13.30 -10.39 18.77
C GLU A 565 12.74 -9.14 19.45
N ASP A 566 11.81 -8.42 18.81
CA ASP A 566 11.24 -7.18 19.36
C ASP A 566 9.82 -7.33 19.90
N GLY A 567 9.15 -8.47 19.66
CA GLY A 567 7.78 -8.71 20.11
C GLY A 567 6.72 -7.90 19.37
N VAL A 568 6.99 -7.49 18.13
CA VAL A 568 6.05 -6.75 17.28
C VAL A 568 5.03 -7.71 16.67
N GLU A 569 3.74 -7.46 16.88
CA GLU A 569 2.68 -8.26 16.28
C GLU A 569 2.46 -7.87 14.81
N VAL A 570 3.21 -8.50 13.89
CA VAL A 570 3.02 -8.37 12.44
C VAL A 570 2.13 -9.51 11.94
N VAL A 571 1.01 -9.18 11.30
CA VAL A 571 -0.06 -10.14 10.97
C VAL A 571 -0.15 -10.49 9.49
N GLY A 572 0.51 -9.74 8.60
CA GLY A 572 0.54 -10.06 7.18
C GLY A 572 1.46 -9.16 6.36
N ALA A 573 1.75 -9.60 5.13
CA ALA A 573 2.54 -8.87 4.15
C ALA A 573 2.05 -9.12 2.72
N TYR A 574 1.86 -8.06 1.94
CA TYR A 574 1.30 -8.13 0.59
C TYR A 574 2.21 -7.45 -0.42
N SER A 575 2.68 -8.21 -1.41
CA SER A 575 3.63 -7.66 -2.40
C SER A 575 2.93 -6.72 -3.38
N TRP A 576 3.39 -5.47 -3.44
CA TRP A 576 3.07 -4.55 -4.51
C TRP A 576 4.06 -4.74 -5.66
N SER A 577 3.66 -5.19 -6.83
CA SER A 577 2.30 -5.62 -7.21
C SER A 577 2.34 -6.98 -7.92
N PHE A 578 1.18 -7.58 -8.16
CA PHE A 578 1.14 -8.89 -8.82
C PHE A 578 1.70 -8.87 -10.26
N ALA A 579 1.70 -7.71 -10.93
CA ALA A 579 2.18 -7.53 -12.30
C ALA A 579 2.55 -6.07 -12.57
N ASP A 580 3.52 -5.83 -13.47
CA ASP A 580 3.91 -4.48 -13.87
C ASP A 580 2.66 -3.73 -14.35
N ASN A 581 2.41 -2.53 -13.85
CA ASN A 581 1.14 -1.82 -14.02
C ASN A 581 1.38 -0.34 -14.39
N TRP A 582 0.31 0.44 -14.46
CA TRP A 582 0.40 1.89 -14.67
C TRP A 582 0.66 2.61 -13.35
N GLU A 583 1.85 3.17 -13.18
CA GLU A 583 2.29 3.87 -11.97
C GLU A 583 2.10 5.38 -12.15
N PHE A 584 0.83 5.82 -12.16
CA PHE A 584 0.45 7.24 -12.15
C PHE A 584 1.05 8.11 -13.27
N GLY A 585 1.12 7.54 -14.48
CA GLY A 585 1.72 8.19 -15.64
C GLY A 585 3.07 7.62 -16.03
N ASP A 586 3.48 6.50 -15.43
CA ASP A 586 4.71 5.79 -15.74
C ASP A 586 4.44 4.30 -15.98
N TYR A 587 5.03 3.74 -17.04
CA TYR A 587 5.06 2.30 -17.29
C TYR A 587 6.46 1.71 -17.11
N ASP A 588 7.49 2.53 -16.90
CA ASP A 588 8.88 2.12 -16.79
C ASP A 588 9.24 1.72 -15.34
N ALA A 589 8.51 2.25 -14.36
CA ALA A 589 8.59 1.83 -12.96
C ALA A 589 7.94 0.46 -12.74
N HIS A 590 8.64 -0.60 -13.14
CA HIS A 590 8.17 -1.99 -13.05
C HIS A 590 8.12 -2.49 -11.59
N PHE A 591 7.03 -2.28 -10.86
CA PHE A 591 6.88 -2.82 -9.49
C PHE A 591 6.50 -4.31 -9.44
N GLY A 592 5.99 -4.85 -10.54
CA GLY A 592 5.36 -6.16 -10.55
C GLY A 592 6.32 -7.31 -10.34
N ILE A 593 5.84 -8.35 -9.66
CA ILE A 593 6.48 -9.68 -9.61
C ILE A 593 6.22 -10.53 -10.87
N GLN A 594 5.49 -9.94 -11.83
CA GLN A 594 5.30 -10.45 -13.19
C GLN A 594 5.52 -9.31 -14.20
N THR A 595 6.12 -9.60 -15.35
CA THR A 595 6.18 -8.64 -16.47
C THR A 595 4.84 -8.59 -17.19
N VAL A 596 4.51 -7.46 -17.83
CA VAL A 596 3.38 -7.36 -18.75
C VAL A 596 3.86 -6.89 -20.13
N ASN A 597 3.60 -7.69 -21.17
CA ASN A 597 3.81 -7.26 -22.54
C ASN A 597 2.67 -6.32 -22.96
N ARG A 598 2.96 -5.03 -23.10
CA ARG A 598 1.96 -3.99 -23.38
C ARG A 598 1.27 -4.10 -24.74
N THR A 599 1.79 -4.90 -25.66
CA THR A 599 1.18 -5.12 -26.99
C THR A 599 0.25 -6.33 -27.01
N THR A 600 0.56 -7.37 -26.24
CA THR A 600 -0.16 -8.65 -26.27
C THR A 600 -0.92 -8.94 -24.98
N GLN A 601 -0.73 -8.13 -23.94
CA GLN A 601 -1.20 -8.35 -22.58
C GLN A 601 -0.69 -9.67 -21.95
N GLU A 602 0.35 -10.28 -22.50
CA GLU A 602 0.93 -11.51 -21.94
C GLU A 602 1.74 -11.23 -20.65
N ARG A 603 1.62 -12.11 -19.65
CA ARG A 603 2.35 -12.04 -18.38
C ARG A 603 3.48 -13.09 -18.33
N ARG A 604 4.58 -12.77 -17.65
CA ARG A 604 5.64 -13.75 -17.31
C ARG A 604 6.05 -13.59 -15.85
N TYR A 605 6.26 -14.71 -15.15
CA TYR A 605 6.76 -14.70 -13.78
C TYR A 605 8.19 -14.18 -13.72
N LYS A 606 8.48 -13.34 -12.71
CA LYS A 606 9.84 -12.94 -12.39
C LYS A 606 10.40 -13.79 -11.24
N LYS A 607 11.71 -13.92 -11.16
CA LYS A 607 12.45 -14.65 -10.13
C LYS A 607 12.06 -14.20 -8.73
N SER A 608 11.82 -12.90 -8.53
CA SER A 608 11.37 -12.37 -7.24
C SER A 608 10.08 -13.02 -6.72
N PHE A 609 9.15 -13.41 -7.60
CA PHE A 609 7.92 -14.07 -7.16
C PHE A 609 8.25 -15.45 -6.60
N PHE A 610 9.04 -16.24 -7.34
CA PHE A 610 9.49 -17.57 -6.91
C PHE A 610 10.24 -17.52 -5.58
N ASP A 611 11.17 -16.58 -5.43
CA ASP A 611 11.97 -16.46 -4.22
C ASP A 611 11.11 -16.05 -3.01
N LEU A 612 10.17 -15.11 -3.21
CA LEU A 612 9.26 -14.69 -2.15
C LEU A 612 8.35 -15.85 -1.72
N VAL A 613 7.67 -16.55 -2.65
CA VAL A 613 6.79 -17.68 -2.27
C VAL A 613 7.58 -18.83 -1.63
N ASP A 614 8.78 -19.14 -2.13
CA ASP A 614 9.66 -20.17 -1.54
C ASP A 614 10.09 -19.76 -0.13
N PHE A 615 10.42 -18.48 0.09
CA PHE A 615 10.77 -17.96 1.41
C PHE A 615 9.62 -18.06 2.40
N MET A 616 8.41 -17.66 2.00
CA MET A 616 7.22 -17.69 2.85
C MET A 616 6.84 -19.14 3.19
N LYS A 617 6.81 -20.02 2.20
CA LYS A 617 6.47 -21.44 2.37
C LYS A 617 7.49 -22.19 3.22
N ALA A 618 8.78 -21.95 3.01
CA ALA A 618 9.84 -22.55 3.82
C ALA A 618 9.77 -22.15 5.30
N ARG A 619 9.01 -21.10 5.63
CA ARG A 619 8.85 -20.52 6.97
C ARG A 619 7.42 -20.64 7.51
N GLY A 620 6.65 -21.59 6.98
CA GLY A 620 5.38 -22.02 7.58
C GLY A 620 4.15 -21.21 7.19
N VAL A 621 4.23 -20.37 6.15
CA VAL A 621 3.07 -19.73 5.54
C VAL A 621 2.46 -20.72 4.53
N GLU A 622 1.17 -21.03 4.70
CA GLU A 622 0.42 -21.99 3.88
C GLU A 622 -0.14 -21.41 2.59
#